data_AF-A0A2S2QEJ3-F1
#
_entry.id   AF-A0A2S2QEJ3-F1
#
_cell.length_a   1.000
_cell.length_b   1.000
_cell.length_c   1.000
_cell.angle_alpha   90.00
_cell.angle_beta   90.00
_cell.angle_gamma   90.00
#
_symmetry.space_group_name_H-M   'P 1'
#
loop_
_entity.id
_entity.type
_entity.pdbx_description
1 polymer ?
#
loop_
_entity_poly.entity_id
_entity_poly.type
_entity_poly.pdbx_seq_one_letter_code
_entity_poly.pdbx_strand_id
1 'polypeptide(L)'
;MDIFTNKINKLQDVFSVIGCDKINFPQIVLVGTQNSGKSSVLESLVGKSFLPKGIGMATKAPLVLQRIRYSNQDYEELLKKTGKKTVDEWVIFDDKPNEILFDFDAVHDEIKKRTNQITGNNKCLTREQIVLKLYTRHYNLTFIDLPGMKTISEDNQQQDLDQQYISKLISHYTEQPNSIVLFILSAHEINNHANNENLKIANSFIGRTIAVVTKLDLVDRSTLIDSINILGRILNTSTRKPRY
;
A
#
# COMPACT_ATOMS: atom_id res chain seq x y z
N MET A 1 -5.95 -14.08 -12.47
CA MET A 1 -6.57 -12.79 -12.05
C MET A 1 -7.86 -12.52 -12.81
N ASP A 2 -7.93 -12.81 -14.12
CA ASP A 2 -9.06 -12.42 -14.99
C ASP A 2 -10.44 -12.99 -14.62
N ILE A 3 -10.50 -14.20 -14.05
CA ILE A 3 -11.77 -14.81 -13.62
C ILE A 3 -12.38 -14.05 -12.43
N PHE A 4 -11.55 -13.59 -11.49
CA PHE A 4 -11.98 -12.81 -10.34
C PHE A 4 -12.39 -11.40 -10.76
N THR A 5 -11.61 -10.78 -11.67
CA THR A 5 -11.90 -9.49 -12.29
C THR A 5 -13.26 -9.49 -12.99
N ASN A 6 -13.54 -10.51 -13.80
CA ASN A 6 -14.82 -10.62 -14.52
C ASN A 6 -16.02 -10.82 -13.58
N LYS A 7 -15.85 -11.56 -12.47
CA LYS A 7 -16.92 -11.75 -11.48
C LYS A 7 -17.19 -10.49 -10.67
N ILE A 8 -16.15 -9.79 -10.23
CA ILE A 8 -16.30 -8.51 -9.51
C ILE A 8 -16.93 -7.44 -10.40
N ASN A 9 -16.50 -7.35 -11.66
CA ASN A 9 -17.09 -6.40 -12.60
C ASN A 9 -18.58 -6.67 -12.79
N LYS A 10 -18.96 -7.94 -13.01
CA LYS A 10 -20.38 -8.33 -13.07
C LYS A 10 -21.14 -7.98 -11.81
N LEU A 11 -20.53 -8.17 -10.64
CA LEU A 11 -21.16 -7.83 -9.37
C LEU A 11 -21.41 -6.31 -9.27
N GLN A 12 -20.39 -5.50 -9.53
CA GLN A 12 -20.52 -4.03 -9.55
C GLN A 12 -21.58 -3.57 -10.54
N ASP A 13 -21.62 -4.17 -11.73
CA ASP A 13 -22.60 -3.84 -12.78
C ASP A 13 -24.03 -4.23 -12.36
N VAL A 14 -24.22 -5.30 -11.58
CA VAL A 14 -25.52 -5.67 -11.01
C VAL A 14 -25.94 -4.70 -9.90
N PHE A 15 -25.02 -4.33 -9.00
CA PHE A 15 -25.31 -3.39 -7.91
C PHE A 15 -25.62 -1.98 -8.41
N SER A 16 -25.01 -1.54 -9.51
CA SER A 16 -25.30 -0.23 -10.13
C SER A 16 -26.70 -0.17 -10.74
N VAL A 17 -27.22 -1.28 -11.28
CA VAL A 17 -28.57 -1.38 -11.86
C VAL A 17 -29.66 -1.41 -10.78
N ILE A 18 -29.37 -2.01 -9.62
CA ILE A 18 -30.36 -2.19 -8.53
C ILE A 18 -30.47 -0.94 -7.64
N GLY A 19 -29.57 0.04 -7.79
CA GLY A 19 -29.55 1.25 -6.95
C GLY A 19 -29.17 0.97 -5.50
N CYS A 20 -28.60 -0.20 -5.22
CA CYS A 20 -28.01 -0.50 -3.92
C CYS A 20 -26.71 0.29 -3.75
N ASP A 21 -26.45 0.72 -2.51
CA ASP A 21 -25.22 1.43 -2.15
C ASP A 21 -23.99 0.72 -2.70
N LYS A 22 -23.09 1.49 -3.33
CA LYS A 22 -21.85 1.02 -3.94
C LYS A 22 -21.17 0.02 -3.01
N ILE A 23 -20.83 -1.18 -3.50
CA ILE A 23 -19.95 -2.07 -2.74
C ILE A 23 -18.66 -1.29 -2.46
N ASN A 24 -18.43 -0.96 -1.20
CA ASN A 24 -17.17 -0.39 -0.78
C ASN A 24 -16.13 -1.50 -0.77
N PHE A 25 -15.25 -1.51 -1.77
CA PHE A 25 -14.11 -2.42 -1.77
C PHE A 25 -13.20 -2.11 -0.59
N PRO A 26 -12.65 -3.13 0.08
CA PRO A 26 -11.73 -2.91 1.17
C PRO A 26 -10.48 -2.18 0.66
N GLN A 27 -9.99 -1.23 1.44
CA GLN A 27 -8.68 -0.64 1.18
C GLN A 27 -7.58 -1.63 1.55
N ILE A 28 -6.52 -1.69 0.76
CA ILE A 28 -5.35 -2.52 1.03
C ILE A 28 -4.29 -1.64 1.69
N VAL A 29 -3.98 -1.93 2.96
CA VAL A 29 -2.99 -1.19 3.74
C VAL A 29 -1.70 -2.00 3.79
N LEU A 30 -0.61 -1.44 3.27
CA LEU A 30 0.70 -2.09 3.27
C LEU A 30 1.43 -1.76 4.57
N VAL A 31 1.79 -2.79 5.32
CA VAL A 31 2.46 -2.68 6.62
C VAL A 31 3.73 -3.51 6.62
N GLY A 32 4.83 -2.99 7.17
CA GLY A 32 6.10 -3.71 7.22
C GLY A 32 7.29 -2.79 7.48
N THR A 33 8.44 -3.38 7.80
CA THR A 33 9.68 -2.64 8.07
C THR A 33 10.12 -1.77 6.89
N GLN A 34 10.97 -0.79 7.14
CA GLN A 34 11.64 -0.07 6.06
C GLN A 34 12.41 -1.06 5.17
N ASN A 35 12.39 -0.85 3.86
CA ASN A 35 13.05 -1.71 2.88
C ASN A 35 12.54 -3.17 2.77
N SER A 36 11.44 -3.54 3.44
CA SER A 36 10.77 -4.85 3.26
C SER A 36 10.18 -5.07 1.86
N GLY A 37 10.18 -4.07 0.99
CA GLY A 37 9.66 -4.19 -0.38
C GLY A 37 8.20 -3.77 -0.55
N LYS A 38 7.63 -2.99 0.38
CA LYS A 38 6.24 -2.50 0.30
C LYS A 38 5.90 -1.83 -1.04
N SER A 39 6.66 -0.82 -1.42
CA SER A 39 6.46 -0.10 -2.67
C SER A 39 6.60 -1.02 -3.89
N SER A 40 7.52 -1.99 -3.87
CA SER A 40 7.66 -2.99 -4.95
C SER A 40 6.45 -3.92 -5.04
N VAL A 41 5.88 -4.34 -3.91
CA VAL A 41 4.65 -5.14 -3.87
C VAL A 41 3.46 -4.32 -4.39
N LEU A 42 3.35 -3.04 -4.00
CA LEU A 42 2.31 -2.14 -4.50
C LEU A 42 2.38 -1.99 -6.03
N GLU A 43 3.56 -1.71 -6.56
CA GLU A 43 3.76 -1.60 -8.00
C GLU A 43 3.48 -2.90 -8.75
N SER A 44 3.80 -4.06 -8.16
CA SER A 44 3.45 -5.35 -8.74
C SER A 44 1.93 -5.57 -8.79
N LEU A 45 1.19 -5.11 -7.77
CA LEU A 45 -0.28 -5.16 -7.74
C LEU A 45 -0.94 -4.17 -8.73
N VAL A 46 -0.26 -3.05 -8.99
CA VAL A 46 -0.71 -2.03 -9.95
C VAL A 46 -0.27 -2.37 -11.39
N GLY A 47 0.83 -3.10 -11.54
CA GLY A 47 1.44 -3.45 -12.83
C GLY A 47 2.30 -2.34 -13.44
N LYS A 48 2.73 -1.35 -12.64
CA LYS A 48 3.47 -0.15 -13.10
C LYS A 48 4.55 0.21 -12.10
N SER A 49 5.71 0.66 -12.59
CA SER A 49 6.77 1.22 -11.75
C SER A 49 6.63 2.74 -11.72
N PHE A 50 6.39 3.32 -10.54
CA PHE A 50 6.17 4.76 -10.36
C PHE A 50 6.45 5.24 -8.94
N LEU A 51 6.80 4.34 -8.02
CA LEU A 51 7.13 4.70 -6.65
C LEU A 51 8.63 4.93 -6.54
N PRO A 52 9.07 5.98 -5.81
CA PRO A 52 10.49 6.17 -5.53
C PRO A 52 11.12 4.97 -4.83
N LYS A 53 12.24 4.48 -5.37
CA LYS A 53 13.00 3.35 -4.83
C LYS A 53 14.43 3.76 -4.52
N GLY A 54 15.01 3.12 -3.51
CA GLY A 54 16.43 3.24 -3.19
C GLY A 54 16.73 3.94 -1.87
N ILE A 55 18.03 4.07 -1.59
CA ILE A 55 18.55 4.57 -0.33
C ILE A 55 18.15 6.05 -0.15
N GLY A 56 17.53 6.37 0.98
CA GLY A 56 17.05 7.73 1.28
C GLY A 56 15.70 8.11 0.63
N MET A 57 15.15 7.24 -0.23
CA MET A 57 13.86 7.41 -0.92
C MET A 57 12.71 6.63 -0.29
N ALA A 58 12.91 6.05 0.89
CA ALA A 58 11.85 5.35 1.61
C ALA A 58 10.59 6.24 1.76
N THR A 59 9.41 5.63 1.69
CA THR A 59 8.12 6.28 1.92
C THR A 59 8.15 7.03 3.25
N LYS A 60 8.17 8.37 3.21
CA LYS A 60 8.20 9.26 4.40
C LYS A 60 6.85 9.92 4.67
N ALA A 61 5.98 9.94 3.67
CA ALA A 61 4.61 10.39 3.74
C ALA A 61 3.69 9.23 3.34
N PRO A 62 2.51 9.06 3.96
CA PRO A 62 1.49 8.14 3.48
C PRO A 62 1.16 8.40 2.02
N LEU A 63 1.09 7.34 1.22
CA LEU A 63 0.65 7.41 -0.16
C LEU A 63 -0.69 6.67 -0.30
N VAL A 64 -1.72 7.39 -0.74
CA VAL A 64 -3.04 6.84 -1.01
C VAL A 64 -3.23 6.79 -2.53
N LEU A 65 -3.17 5.59 -3.09
CA LEU A 65 -3.44 5.33 -4.50
C LEU A 65 -4.88 4.84 -4.64
N GLN A 66 -5.71 5.65 -5.27
CA GLN A 66 -7.06 5.27 -5.66
C GLN A 66 -7.05 4.82 -7.12
N ARG A 67 -7.19 3.51 -7.35
CA ARG A 67 -7.45 3.00 -8.69
C ARG A 67 -8.93 3.14 -8.99
N ILE A 68 -9.27 3.89 -10.02
CA ILE A 68 -10.62 4.25 -10.42
C ILE A 68 -10.92 3.64 -11.79
N ARG A 69 -12.00 2.85 -11.86
CA ARG A 69 -12.59 2.38 -13.11
C ARG A 69 -13.28 3.55 -13.79
N TYR A 70 -12.72 4.08 -14.86
CA TYR A 70 -13.35 5.19 -15.58
C TYR A 70 -14.55 4.72 -16.40
N SER A 71 -15.57 5.57 -16.46
CA SER A 71 -16.72 5.44 -17.35
C SER A 71 -16.41 6.01 -18.75
N ASN A 72 -17.30 5.76 -19.71
CA ASN A 72 -17.18 6.39 -21.02
C ASN A 72 -17.28 7.93 -20.94
N GLN A 73 -18.03 8.47 -19.97
CA GLN A 73 -18.13 9.92 -19.74
C GLN A 73 -16.81 10.50 -19.26
N ASP A 74 -16.16 9.88 -18.27
CA ASP A 74 -14.84 10.30 -17.78
C ASP A 74 -13.80 10.31 -18.92
N TYR A 75 -13.87 9.31 -19.81
CA TYR A 75 -13.02 9.22 -20.98
C TYR A 75 -13.31 10.33 -22.00
N GLU A 76 -14.57 10.63 -22.28
CA GLU A 76 -14.94 11.76 -23.15
C GLU A 76 -14.50 13.10 -22.58
N GLU A 77 -14.58 13.31 -21.27
CA GLU A 77 -14.06 14.50 -20.62
C GLU A 77 -12.55 14.62 -20.74
N LEU A 78 -11.82 13.52 -20.55
CA LEU A 78 -10.38 13.45 -20.80
C LEU A 78 -10.06 13.83 -22.25
N LEU A 79 -10.80 13.29 -23.21
CA LEU A 79 -10.64 13.59 -24.63
C LEU A 79 -10.87 15.08 -24.92
N LYS A 80 -11.91 15.69 -24.35
CA LYS A 80 -12.20 17.12 -24.50
C LYS A 80 -11.09 18.00 -23.93
N LYS A 81 -10.50 17.60 -22.80
CA LYS A 81 -9.43 18.37 -22.13
C LYS A 81 -8.06 18.23 -22.82
N THR A 82 -7.76 17.06 -23.38
CA THR A 82 -6.37 16.71 -23.77
C THR A 82 -6.20 16.42 -25.25
N GLY A 83 -7.28 16.12 -25.98
CA GLY A 83 -7.25 15.71 -27.39
C GLY A 83 -6.63 14.33 -27.66
N LYS A 84 -6.22 13.58 -26.63
CA LYS A 84 -5.48 12.31 -26.79
C LYS A 84 -6.41 11.09 -26.90
N LYS A 85 -6.53 10.51 -28.09
CA LYS A 85 -7.45 9.39 -28.40
C LYS A 85 -6.97 7.98 -28.02
N THR A 86 -5.71 7.81 -27.63
CA THR A 86 -5.07 6.48 -27.46
C THR A 86 -4.54 6.27 -26.04
N VAL A 87 -5.25 6.79 -25.05
CA VAL A 87 -4.85 6.67 -23.64
C VAL A 87 -5.71 5.61 -22.97
N ASP A 88 -5.07 4.57 -22.45
CA ASP A 88 -5.77 3.55 -21.66
C ASP A 88 -5.80 3.88 -20.17
N GLU A 89 -4.81 4.64 -19.68
CA GLU A 89 -4.64 4.95 -18.27
C GLU A 89 -4.05 6.35 -18.08
N TRP A 90 -4.49 7.05 -17.03
CA TRP A 90 -3.96 8.35 -16.64
C TRP A 90 -4.00 8.54 -15.14
N VAL A 91 -3.14 9.42 -14.65
CA VAL A 91 -3.02 9.75 -13.23
C VAL A 91 -3.34 11.22 -13.01
N ILE A 92 -4.08 11.49 -11.94
CA ILE A 92 -4.37 12.83 -11.44
C ILE A 92 -4.03 12.85 -9.96
N PHE A 93 -3.28 13.86 -9.52
CA PHE A 93 -3.08 14.11 -8.10
C PHE A 93 -4.25 14.92 -7.54
N ASP A 94 -4.70 14.58 -6.33
CA ASP A 94 -5.92 15.17 -5.75
C ASP A 94 -5.82 16.69 -5.54
N ASP A 95 -4.63 17.17 -5.18
CA ASP A 95 -4.29 18.59 -5.02
C ASP A 95 -4.10 19.34 -6.35
N LYS A 96 -4.04 18.63 -7.48
CA LYS A 96 -3.89 19.19 -8.83
C LYS A 96 -4.83 18.52 -9.84
N PRO A 97 -6.14 18.75 -9.73
CA PRO A 97 -7.14 18.07 -10.56
C PRO A 97 -7.07 18.41 -12.06
N ASN A 98 -6.38 19.51 -12.42
CA ASN A 98 -6.22 19.97 -13.80
C ASN A 98 -4.93 19.44 -14.46
N GLU A 99 -4.02 18.83 -13.70
CA GLU A 99 -2.78 18.27 -14.22
C GLU A 99 -2.95 16.76 -14.44
N ILE A 100 -2.97 16.35 -15.70
CA ILE A 100 -3.18 14.95 -16.10
C ILE A 100 -1.86 14.38 -16.58
N LEU A 101 -1.39 13.34 -15.91
CA LEU A 101 -0.17 12.64 -16.24
C LEU A 101 -0.50 11.32 -16.95
N PHE A 102 0.24 11.06 -18.03
CA PHE A 102 0.15 9.83 -18.82
C PHE A 102 1.41 8.97 -18.69
N ASP A 103 2.52 9.59 -18.30
CA ASP A 103 3.80 8.94 -18.12
C ASP A 103 4.03 8.65 -16.64
N PHE A 104 4.33 7.40 -16.31
CA PHE A 104 4.57 6.96 -14.94
C PHE A 104 5.93 7.42 -14.41
N ASP A 105 6.89 7.76 -15.27
CA ASP A 105 8.14 8.41 -14.85
C ASP A 105 7.86 9.84 -14.34
N ALA A 106 6.95 10.56 -15.01
CA ALA A 106 6.48 11.86 -14.51
C ALA A 106 5.71 11.73 -13.19
N VAL A 107 4.89 10.68 -13.02
CA VAL A 107 4.21 10.38 -11.75
C VAL A 107 5.23 10.13 -10.64
N HIS A 108 6.29 9.36 -10.92
CA HIS A 108 7.37 9.10 -9.98
C HIS A 108 8.04 10.39 -9.49
N ASP A 109 8.45 11.25 -10.43
CA ASP A 109 9.12 12.51 -10.10
C ASP A 109 8.23 13.46 -9.30
N GLU A 110 6.94 13.45 -9.62
CA GLU A 110 5.96 14.29 -8.98
C GLU A 110 5.59 13.80 -7.56
N ILE A 111 5.58 12.47 -7.31
CA ILE A 111 5.53 11.89 -5.95
C ILE A 111 6.77 12.28 -5.13
N LYS A 112 7.95 12.16 -5.73
CA LYS A 112 9.23 12.52 -5.09
C LYS A 112 9.25 14.00 -4.72
N LYS A 113 8.81 14.87 -5.62
CA LYS A 113 8.69 16.32 -5.38
C LYS A 113 7.76 16.62 -4.21
N ARG A 114 6.53 16.07 -4.19
CA ARG A 114 5.59 16.25 -3.07
C ARG A 114 6.17 15.75 -1.75
N THR A 115 6.81 14.59 -1.77
CA THR A 115 7.43 14.03 -0.57
C THR A 115 8.49 14.98 -0.01
N ASN A 116 9.32 15.58 -0.87
CA ASN A 116 10.33 16.56 -0.45
C ASN A 116 9.70 17.86 0.07
N GLN A 117 8.61 18.32 -0.54
CA GLN A 117 7.88 19.51 -0.08
C GLN A 117 7.26 19.31 1.29
N ILE A 118 6.60 18.18 1.53
CA ILE A 118 5.92 17.88 2.78
C ILE A 118 6.94 17.63 3.91
N THR A 119 8.01 16.87 3.64
CA THR A 119 8.99 16.48 4.66
C THR A 119 10.06 17.54 4.93
N GLY A 120 10.19 18.53 4.04
CA GLY A 120 11.21 19.57 4.08
C GLY A 120 12.66 19.04 4.15
N ASN A 121 13.60 19.93 4.49
CA ASN A 121 15.00 19.54 4.68
C ASN A 121 15.25 18.71 5.96
N ASN A 122 14.29 18.71 6.89
CA ASN A 122 14.44 18.10 8.23
C ASN A 122 14.06 16.61 8.28
N LYS A 123 13.77 15.95 7.14
CA LYS A 123 13.49 14.50 7.06
C LYS A 123 12.41 14.03 8.07
N CYS A 124 11.45 14.89 8.40
CA CYS A 124 10.48 14.59 9.45
C CYS A 124 9.31 13.76 8.91
N LEU A 125 8.80 12.83 9.71
CA LEU A 125 7.61 12.05 9.40
C LEU A 125 6.37 12.96 9.48
N THR A 126 5.41 12.76 8.57
CA THR A 126 4.24 13.64 8.41
C THR A 126 2.94 12.84 8.25
N ARG A 127 1.83 13.41 8.74
CA ARG A 127 0.49 12.83 8.57
C ARG A 127 -0.12 13.21 7.23
N GLU A 128 0.43 14.24 6.61
CA GLU A 128 -0.01 14.71 5.32
C GLU A 128 0.24 13.63 4.27
N GLN A 129 -0.83 13.24 3.59
CA GLN A 129 -0.85 12.14 2.65
C GLN A 129 -0.75 12.66 1.22
N ILE A 130 -0.06 11.92 0.37
CA ILE A 130 -0.09 12.13 -1.08
C ILE A 130 -1.22 11.28 -1.63
N VAL A 131 -2.25 11.91 -2.20
CA VAL A 131 -3.38 11.21 -2.81
C VAL A 131 -3.25 11.29 -4.33
N LEU A 132 -3.19 10.13 -4.98
CA LEU A 132 -3.25 10.05 -6.44
C LEU A 132 -4.37 9.11 -6.90
N LYS A 133 -4.99 9.50 -8.01
CA LYS A 133 -6.08 8.78 -8.67
C LYS A 133 -5.56 8.22 -9.98
N LEU A 134 -5.45 6.90 -10.05
CA LEU A 134 -5.11 6.16 -11.27
C LEU A 134 -6.39 5.72 -11.95
N TYR A 135 -6.72 6.36 -13.07
CA TYR A 135 -7.84 5.97 -13.90
C TYR A 135 -7.42 4.85 -14.86
N THR A 136 -8.17 3.76 -14.86
CA THR A 136 -7.91 2.57 -15.69
C THR A 136 -9.23 1.84 -16.00
N ARG A 137 -9.20 0.81 -16.85
CA ARG A 137 -10.35 -0.08 -17.12
C ARG A 137 -10.55 -1.14 -16.03
N HIS A 138 -9.58 -1.28 -15.12
CA HIS A 138 -9.62 -2.24 -14.01
C HIS A 138 -10.54 -1.81 -12.87
N TYR A 139 -10.78 -2.72 -11.93
CA TYR A 139 -11.69 -2.52 -10.81
C TYR A 139 -11.21 -1.45 -9.82
N ASN A 140 -12.20 -0.78 -9.20
CA ASN A 140 -11.99 0.18 -8.13
C ASN A 140 -11.30 -0.48 -6.93
N LEU A 141 -10.15 0.08 -6.52
CA LEU A 141 -9.45 -0.36 -5.33
C LEU A 141 -8.57 0.76 -4.79
N THR A 142 -8.46 0.85 -3.46
CA THR A 142 -7.58 1.81 -2.81
C THR A 142 -6.42 1.08 -2.17
N PHE A 143 -5.20 1.53 -2.45
CA PHE A 143 -3.98 1.05 -1.81
C PHE A 143 -3.38 2.16 -0.96
N ILE A 144 -2.86 1.79 0.20
CA ILE A 144 -2.24 2.71 1.14
C ILE A 144 -0.84 2.20 1.44
N ASP A 145 0.18 2.89 0.90
CA ASP A 145 1.58 2.64 1.26
C ASP A 145 1.98 3.56 2.42
N LEU A 146 2.45 2.95 3.50
CA LEU A 146 2.80 3.64 4.72
C LEU A 146 4.32 3.66 4.92
N PRO A 147 4.85 4.69 5.61
CA PRO A 147 6.22 4.66 6.09
C PRO A 147 6.52 3.37 6.87
N GLY A 148 7.66 2.75 6.56
CA GLY A 148 8.08 1.52 7.24
C GLY A 148 8.75 1.81 8.57
N MET A 149 8.52 0.94 9.56
CA MET A 149 9.24 1.03 10.84
C MET A 149 10.74 0.78 10.62
N LYS A 150 11.59 1.62 11.23
CA LYS A 150 13.05 1.46 11.20
C LYS A 150 13.46 0.31 12.12
N THR A 151 14.41 -0.52 11.70
CA THR A 151 15.06 -1.50 12.55
C THR A 151 15.89 -0.76 13.59
N ILE A 152 15.66 -1.04 14.88
CA ILE A 152 16.35 -0.40 16.00
C ILE A 152 17.86 -0.68 15.83
N SER A 153 18.63 0.36 15.55
CA SER A 153 20.07 0.37 15.74
C SER A 153 20.34 1.25 16.94
N GLU A 154 21.14 0.76 17.88
CA GLU A 154 21.45 1.42 19.15
C GLU A 154 21.81 2.90 18.92
N ASP A 155 21.33 3.74 19.83
CA ASP A 155 21.47 5.20 19.90
C ASP A 155 20.46 6.02 19.08
N ASN A 156 19.35 6.43 19.72
CA ASN A 156 18.85 7.83 19.79
C ASN A 156 17.37 7.89 20.26
N GLN A 157 17.07 8.71 21.27
CA GLN A 157 15.70 8.98 21.78
C GLN A 157 14.70 9.43 20.69
N GLN A 158 15.20 10.06 19.60
CA GLN A 158 14.38 10.50 18.47
C GLN A 158 13.78 9.31 17.67
N GLN A 159 14.43 8.14 17.68
CA GLN A 159 13.94 6.95 16.97
C GLN A 159 12.66 6.39 17.61
N ASP A 160 12.53 6.47 18.93
CA ASP A 160 11.35 5.97 19.64
C ASP A 160 10.10 6.81 19.32
N LEU A 161 10.25 8.13 19.17
CA LEU A 161 9.17 9.03 18.77
C LEU A 161 8.71 8.75 17.33
N ASP A 162 9.66 8.56 16.40
CA ASP A 162 9.39 8.16 15.02
C ASP A 162 8.63 6.83 14.96
N GLN A 163 9.06 5.82 15.74
CA GLN A 163 8.42 4.51 15.78
C GLN A 163 7.00 4.58 16.36
N GLN A 164 6.80 5.28 17.48
CA GLN A 164 5.47 5.48 18.06
C GLN A 164 4.55 6.22 17.08
N TYR A 165 5.08 7.21 16.37
CA TYR A 165 4.35 7.94 15.36
C TYR A 165 3.92 7.03 14.20
N ILE A 166 4.84 6.23 13.65
CA ILE A 166 4.56 5.27 12.56
C ILE A 166 3.54 4.24 13.03
N SER A 167 3.67 3.72 14.25
CA SER A 167 2.74 2.76 14.83
C SER A 167 1.32 3.34 14.92
N LYS A 168 1.17 4.58 15.44
CA LYS A 168 -0.12 5.29 15.47
C LYS A 168 -0.70 5.53 14.08
N LEU A 169 0.16 5.87 13.12
CA LEU A 169 -0.23 6.07 11.73
C LEU A 169 -0.73 4.78 11.08
N ILE A 170 -0.03 3.66 11.29
CA ILE A 170 -0.46 2.35 10.82
C ILE A 170 -1.80 1.99 11.45
N SER A 171 -1.93 2.08 12.77
CA SER A 171 -3.18 1.80 13.49
C SER A 171 -4.36 2.59 12.92
N HIS A 172 -4.18 3.88 12.62
CA HIS A 172 -5.22 4.73 12.04
C HIS A 172 -5.84 4.16 10.75
N TYR A 173 -5.01 3.58 9.86
CA TYR A 173 -5.47 2.97 8.61
C TYR A 173 -5.94 1.53 8.77
N THR A 174 -5.29 0.75 9.65
CA THR A 174 -5.63 -0.65 9.85
C THR A 174 -6.87 -0.83 10.72
N GLU A 175 -7.21 0.09 11.63
CA GLU A 175 -8.42 0.02 12.47
C GLU A 175 -9.72 0.15 11.67
N GLN A 176 -9.67 0.72 10.47
CA GLN A 176 -10.83 0.81 9.58
C GLN A 176 -11.41 -0.58 9.30
N PRO A 177 -12.71 -0.83 9.51
CA PRO A 177 -13.28 -2.18 9.42
C PRO A 177 -13.22 -2.76 8.00
N ASN A 178 -13.30 -1.89 6.98
CA ASN A 178 -13.21 -2.25 5.56
C ASN A 178 -11.78 -2.11 5.03
N SER A 179 -10.81 -2.75 5.69
CA SER A 179 -9.43 -2.79 5.22
C SER A 179 -8.81 -4.18 5.33
N ILE A 180 -8.00 -4.52 4.33
CA ILE A 180 -7.14 -5.69 4.29
C ILE A 180 -5.72 -5.23 4.59
N VAL A 181 -5.07 -5.86 5.55
CA VAL A 181 -3.69 -5.57 5.92
C VAL A 181 -2.77 -6.49 5.12
N LEU A 182 -1.94 -5.92 4.25
CA LEU A 182 -0.88 -6.64 3.57
C LEU A 182 0.40 -6.50 4.38
N PHE A 183 0.73 -7.52 5.15
CA PHE A 183 1.87 -7.51 6.05
C PHE A 183 3.12 -8.05 5.35
N ILE A 184 4.05 -7.14 5.04
CA ILE A 184 5.19 -7.36 4.16
C ILE A 184 6.46 -7.52 4.98
N LEU A 185 7.13 -8.65 4.77
CA LEU A 185 8.36 -9.03 5.45
C LEU A 185 9.45 -9.36 4.45
N SER A 186 10.66 -8.89 4.72
CA SER A 186 11.87 -9.36 4.04
C SER A 186 12.27 -10.71 4.64
N ALA A 187 12.48 -11.73 3.80
CA ALA A 187 12.96 -13.04 4.26
C ALA A 187 14.29 -12.93 5.03
N HIS A 188 15.18 -12.05 4.58
CA HIS A 188 16.47 -11.82 5.21
C HIS A 188 16.36 -11.23 6.64
N GLU A 189 15.29 -10.50 6.93
CA GLU A 189 15.14 -9.75 8.18
C GLU A 189 14.14 -10.39 9.14
N ILE A 190 13.57 -11.55 8.82
CA ILE A 190 12.41 -12.08 9.57
C ILE A 190 12.71 -12.36 11.05
N ASN A 191 13.95 -12.73 11.33
CA ASN A 191 14.44 -13.06 12.68
C ASN A 191 14.74 -11.81 13.53
N ASN A 192 14.64 -10.60 12.97
CA ASN A 192 14.98 -9.37 13.67
C ASN A 192 13.84 -8.87 14.58
N HIS A 193 14.21 -8.34 15.74
CA HIS A 193 13.27 -7.86 16.75
C HIS A 193 12.36 -6.71 16.28
N ALA A 194 12.76 -5.94 15.25
CA ALA A 194 11.93 -4.88 14.66
C ALA A 194 10.64 -5.38 14.00
N ASN A 195 10.59 -6.67 13.64
CA ASN A 195 9.34 -7.27 13.17
C ASN A 195 8.33 -7.42 14.30
N ASN A 196 8.75 -7.52 15.57
CA ASN A 196 7.83 -7.83 16.68
C ASN A 196 6.73 -6.78 16.86
N GLU A 197 7.00 -5.50 16.64
CA GLU A 197 5.96 -4.46 16.70
C GLU A 197 5.01 -4.52 15.51
N ASN A 198 5.53 -4.66 14.30
CA ASN A 198 4.68 -4.83 13.12
C ASN A 198 3.85 -6.12 13.20
N LEU A 199 4.41 -7.19 13.78
CA LEU A 199 3.74 -8.47 14.03
C LEU A 199 2.62 -8.31 15.06
N LYS A 200 2.82 -7.52 16.13
CA LYS A 200 1.74 -7.18 17.06
C LYS A 200 0.58 -6.50 16.34
N ILE A 201 0.88 -5.50 15.48
CA ILE A 201 -0.15 -4.81 14.70
C ILE A 201 -0.85 -5.80 13.75
N ALA A 202 -0.10 -6.61 13.02
CA ALA A 202 -0.64 -7.61 12.09
C ALA A 202 -1.55 -8.64 12.82
N ASN A 203 -1.18 -9.04 14.04
CA ASN A 203 -1.95 -9.96 14.87
C ASN A 203 -3.21 -9.34 15.48
N SER A 204 -3.26 -8.01 15.66
CA SER A 204 -4.47 -7.33 16.13
C SER A 204 -5.61 -7.39 15.11
N PHE A 205 -5.31 -7.70 13.84
CA PHE A 205 -6.27 -7.71 12.73
C PHE A 205 -6.37 -9.08 12.04
N ILE A 206 -6.23 -10.16 12.80
CA ILE A 206 -6.40 -11.54 12.31
C ILE A 206 -7.77 -11.72 11.63
N GLY A 207 -7.77 -12.41 10.49
CA GLY A 207 -8.94 -12.58 9.62
C GLY A 207 -8.99 -11.61 8.44
N ARG A 208 -8.26 -10.49 8.49
CA ARG A 208 -8.09 -9.54 7.38
C ARG A 208 -6.63 -9.17 7.09
N THR A 209 -5.68 -9.92 7.67
CA THR A 209 -4.24 -9.78 7.41
C THR A 209 -3.76 -10.88 6.46
N ILE A 210 -3.01 -10.51 5.42
CA ILE A 210 -2.32 -11.40 4.50
C ILE A 210 -0.81 -11.13 4.65
N ALA A 211 -0.04 -12.15 4.99
CA ALA A 211 1.42 -12.02 5.03
C ALA A 211 2.04 -12.25 3.65
N VAL A 212 3.00 -11.41 3.30
CA VAL A 212 3.78 -11.45 2.07
C VAL A 212 5.26 -11.46 2.42
N VAL A 213 5.98 -12.45 1.92
CA VAL A 213 7.43 -12.56 2.11
C VAL A 213 8.14 -12.17 0.82
N THR A 214 9.06 -11.22 0.92
CA THR A 214 9.86 -10.68 -0.19
C THR A 214 11.33 -11.05 -0.03
N LYS A 215 12.15 -10.75 -1.06
CA LYS A 215 13.61 -10.95 -1.05
C LYS A 215 14.04 -12.39 -0.75
N LEU A 216 13.30 -13.36 -1.30
CA LEU A 216 13.56 -14.80 -1.11
C LEU A 216 14.92 -15.22 -1.70
N ASP A 217 15.45 -14.43 -2.63
CA ASP A 217 16.76 -14.59 -3.26
C ASP A 217 17.93 -14.30 -2.30
N LEU A 218 17.70 -13.57 -1.20
CA LEU A 218 18.73 -13.21 -0.23
C LEU A 218 18.90 -14.21 0.92
N VAL A 219 18.14 -15.31 0.91
CA VAL A 219 18.16 -16.31 1.97
C VAL A 219 18.39 -17.70 1.41
N ASP A 220 19.04 -18.54 2.23
CA ASP A 220 19.15 -19.96 1.94
C ASP A 220 17.83 -20.69 2.23
N ARG A 221 17.71 -21.93 1.74
CA ARG A 221 16.49 -22.74 1.91
C ARG A 221 16.15 -23.00 3.38
N SER A 222 17.14 -23.12 4.25
CA SER A 222 16.95 -23.31 5.71
C SER A 222 16.22 -22.12 6.31
N THR A 223 16.74 -20.91 6.09
CA THR A 223 16.15 -19.68 6.61
C THR A 223 14.76 -19.43 6.01
N LEU A 224 14.51 -19.84 4.77
CA LEU A 224 13.17 -19.75 4.18
C LEU A 224 12.14 -20.62 4.91
N ILE A 225 12.50 -21.86 5.24
CA ILE A 225 11.63 -22.77 5.99
C ILE A 225 11.35 -22.21 7.38
N ASP A 226 12.38 -21.68 8.04
CA ASP A 226 12.23 -21.02 9.34
C ASP A 226 11.34 -19.78 9.26
N SER A 227 11.48 -18.99 8.18
CA SER A 227 10.64 -17.82 7.92
C SER A 227 9.16 -18.18 7.83
N ILE A 228 8.85 -19.22 7.05
CA ILE A 228 7.49 -19.73 6.87
C ILE A 228 6.95 -20.28 8.20
N ASN A 229 7.77 -21.00 8.96
CA ASN A 229 7.39 -21.56 10.25
C ASN A 229 7.11 -20.47 11.30
N ILE A 230 7.92 -19.42 11.35
CA ILE A 230 7.72 -18.26 12.22
C ILE A 230 6.42 -17.56 11.86
N LEU A 231 6.17 -17.30 10.58
CA LEU A 231 4.91 -16.70 10.11
C LEU A 231 3.70 -17.57 10.43
N GLY A 232 3.81 -18.88 10.16
CA GLY A 232 2.77 -19.84 10.47
C GLY A 232 2.45 -19.90 11.95
N ARG A 233 3.46 -19.88 12.83
CA ARG A 233 3.25 -19.80 14.28
C ARG A 233 2.60 -18.48 14.68
N ILE A 234 3.08 -17.36 14.17
CA ILE A 234 2.60 -16.05 14.60
C ILE A 234 1.16 -15.79 14.14
N LEU A 235 0.82 -16.16 12.89
CA LEU A 235 -0.52 -15.95 12.36
C LEU A 235 -1.53 -17.01 12.84
N ASN A 236 -1.09 -18.24 13.15
CA ASN A 236 -1.99 -19.30 13.64
C ASN A 236 -2.14 -19.34 15.17
N THR A 237 -1.25 -18.72 15.95
CA THR A 237 -1.30 -18.81 17.43
C THR A 237 -2.55 -18.20 18.06
N SER A 238 -3.31 -17.34 17.37
CA SER A 238 -4.56 -16.79 17.89
C SER A 238 -5.79 -17.71 17.68
N THR A 239 -5.65 -18.81 16.93
CA THR A 239 -6.71 -19.85 16.83
C THR A 239 -6.80 -20.74 18.08
N ARG A 240 -5.90 -20.55 19.07
CA ARG A 240 -5.87 -21.30 20.34
C ARG A 240 -6.27 -20.47 21.56
N LYS A 241 -7.26 -19.58 21.46
CA LYS A 241 -8.01 -19.19 22.67
C LYS A 241 -9.23 -20.11 22.80
N PRO A 242 -9.28 -21.01 23.80
CA PRO A 242 -10.53 -21.70 24.11
C PRO A 242 -11.54 -20.61 24.52
N ARG A 243 -12.66 -20.55 23.80
CA ARG A 243 -13.85 -19.88 24.33
C ARG A 243 -14.32 -20.75 25.48
N TYR A 244 -14.02 -20.32 26.71
CA TYR A 244 -14.73 -20.78 27.90
C TYR A 244 -16.12 -20.14 27.93
#